data_AF-A0A6N7Y1J4-F1
#
_entry.id   AF-A0A6N7Y1J4-F1
#
_cell.length_a   1.000
_cell.length_b   1.000
_cell.length_c   1.000
_cell.angle_alpha   90.00
_cell.angle_beta   90.00
_cell.angle_gamma   90.00
#
_symmetry.space_group_name_H-M   'P 1'
#
loop_
_entity.id
_entity.type
_entity.pdbx_description
1 polymer ?
#
loop_
_entity_poly.entity_id
_entity_poly.type
_entity_poly.pdbx_seq_one_letter_code
_entity_poly.pdbx_strand_id
1 'polypeptide(L)'
;MYTLSRESWNTKTMVKISVLGVISFILMFFEIPLPFLAPTFMKFDISDLPSLIGSFAIGPMAGVIIQFLKNVLNLLIEGSTTGGVGEMANFVVGSAFAYTAGFVYYKKKTFGRAVIGLTLGTIVMTIVITLANYFIMFPLYAKLMGQNIQVFVDMGTAINKSITDLRTLMLISVVPFNLVKGIIVTAITLLIYKRVSPILHK
;
A
#
# COMPACT_ATOMS: atom_id res chain seq x y z
N MET A 1 21.17 -0.14 6.21
CA MET A 1 21.15 0.62 4.96
C MET A 1 19.73 1.06 4.72
N TYR A 2 19.45 2.36 4.81
CA TYR A 2 18.11 2.91 4.57
C TYR A 2 17.82 3.00 3.06
N THR A 3 18.89 3.17 2.28
CA THR A 3 18.97 3.05 0.83
C THR A 3 19.77 1.80 0.47
N LEU A 4 19.55 1.23 -0.71
CA LEU A 4 20.37 0.14 -1.23
C LEU A 4 21.67 0.74 -1.81
N SER A 5 22.85 0.40 -1.27
CA SER A 5 24.09 0.71 -1.99
C SER A 5 24.29 -0.20 -3.17
N ARG A 6 25.17 0.25 -4.06
CA ARG A 6 25.79 -0.53 -5.13
C ARG A 6 26.33 -1.88 -4.63
N GLU A 7 26.92 -1.94 -3.44
CA GLU A 7 27.44 -3.19 -2.86
C GLU A 7 26.34 -4.15 -2.38
N SER A 8 25.23 -3.61 -1.84
CA SER A 8 24.08 -4.40 -1.39
C SER A 8 23.18 -4.88 -2.55
N TRP A 9 23.31 -4.24 -3.71
CA TRP A 9 22.57 -4.55 -4.93
C TRP A 9 23.26 -5.65 -5.74
N ASN A 10 23.26 -6.87 -5.18
CA ASN A 10 23.76 -8.07 -5.84
C ASN A 10 22.62 -8.94 -6.39
N THR A 11 22.97 -9.95 -7.20
CA THR A 11 22.00 -10.87 -7.84
C THR A 11 21.04 -11.50 -6.83
N LYS A 12 21.52 -11.84 -5.63
CA LYS A 12 20.68 -12.45 -4.60
C LYS A 12 19.62 -11.48 -4.08
N THR A 13 19.99 -10.23 -3.84
CA THR A 13 19.05 -9.16 -3.46
C THR A 13 18.02 -8.92 -4.56
N MET A 14 18.47 -8.83 -5.82
CA MET A 14 17.59 -8.65 -6.97
C MET A 14 16.58 -9.79 -7.10
N VAL A 15 17.02 -11.05 -7.01
CA VAL A 15 16.13 -12.23 -7.07
C VAL A 15 15.10 -12.20 -5.94
N LYS A 16 15.52 -11.90 -4.70
CA LYS A 16 14.58 -11.79 -3.57
C LYS A 16 13.52 -10.71 -3.80
N ILE A 17 13.92 -9.54 -4.27
CA ILE A 17 13.01 -8.43 -4.61
C ILE A 17 12.04 -8.85 -5.72
N SER A 18 12.54 -9.49 -6.79
CA SER A 18 11.71 -9.94 -7.90
C SER A 18 10.68 -10.99 -7.46
N VAL A 19 11.10 -12.00 -6.70
CA VAL A 19 10.21 -13.04 -6.18
C VAL A 19 9.13 -12.44 -5.29
N LEU A 20 9.51 -11.55 -4.35
CA LEU A 20 8.53 -10.87 -3.49
C LEU A 20 7.60 -9.95 -4.30
N GLY A 21 8.09 -9.28 -5.34
CA GLY A 21 7.30 -8.47 -6.27
C GLY A 21 6.24 -9.30 -7.00
N VAL A 22 6.62 -10.46 -7.52
CA VAL A 22 5.69 -11.39 -8.19
C VAL A 22 4.67 -11.96 -7.21
N ILE A 23 5.08 -12.36 -6.00
CA ILE A 23 4.14 -12.81 -4.97
C ILE A 23 3.17 -11.69 -4.59
N SER A 24 3.66 -10.46 -4.42
CA SER A 24 2.82 -9.28 -4.18
C SER A 24 1.81 -9.09 -5.29
N PHE A 25 2.23 -9.19 -6.56
CA PHE A 25 1.34 -9.09 -7.71
C PHE A 25 0.28 -10.20 -7.71
N ILE A 26 0.66 -11.45 -7.48
CA ILE A 26 -0.30 -12.56 -7.39
C ILE A 26 -1.32 -12.32 -6.27
N LEU A 27 -0.88 -11.83 -5.11
CA LEU A 27 -1.75 -11.53 -3.98
C LEU A 27 -2.74 -10.39 -4.25
N MET A 28 -2.43 -9.50 -5.20
CA MET A 28 -3.30 -8.38 -5.57
C MET A 28 -4.60 -8.86 -6.24
N PHE A 29 -4.58 -10.01 -6.94
CA PHE A 29 -5.79 -10.60 -7.53
C PHE A 29 -6.82 -11.07 -6.50
N PHE A 30 -6.42 -11.22 -5.23
CA PHE A 30 -7.31 -11.57 -4.12
C PHE A 30 -7.85 -10.31 -3.44
N GLU A 31 -8.31 -9.37 -4.24
CA GLU A 31 -8.89 -8.10 -3.77
C GLU A 31 -10.38 -8.25 -3.44
N ILE A 32 -10.80 -7.63 -2.34
CA ILE A 32 -12.15 -7.70 -1.79
C ILE A 32 -12.65 -6.27 -1.61
N PRO A 33 -13.78 -5.87 -2.23
CA PRO A 33 -14.38 -4.57 -1.96
C PRO A 33 -14.92 -4.51 -0.53
N LEU A 34 -14.85 -3.34 0.11
CA LEU A 34 -15.43 -3.10 1.44
C LEU A 34 -16.61 -2.12 1.30
N PRO A 35 -17.77 -2.56 0.77
CA PRO A 35 -18.88 -1.68 0.38
C PRO A 35 -19.53 -0.97 1.57
N PHE A 36 -19.36 -1.49 2.79
CA PHE A 36 -19.84 -0.86 4.01
C PHE A 36 -18.99 0.35 4.45
N LEU A 37 -17.82 0.55 3.84
CA LEU A 37 -16.81 1.52 4.29
C LEU A 37 -16.42 2.51 3.20
N ALA A 38 -16.25 2.04 1.98
CA ALA A 38 -15.76 2.83 0.87
C ALA A 38 -16.42 2.42 -0.46
N PRO A 39 -16.45 3.34 -1.45
CA PRO A 39 -16.90 3.03 -2.80
C PRO A 39 -16.20 1.80 -3.41
N THR A 40 -16.87 1.11 -4.33
CA THR A 40 -16.43 -0.17 -4.92
C THR A 40 -15.11 -0.10 -5.70
N PHE A 41 -14.66 1.11 -6.08
CA PHE A 41 -13.35 1.31 -6.69
C PHE A 41 -12.19 1.20 -5.69
N MET A 42 -12.46 1.28 -4.38
CA MET A 42 -11.49 1.04 -3.32
C MET A 42 -11.60 -0.41 -2.85
N LYS A 43 -10.61 -1.23 -3.19
CA LYS A 43 -10.57 -2.65 -2.84
C LYS A 43 -9.43 -2.94 -1.87
N PHE A 44 -9.72 -3.83 -0.93
CA PHE A 44 -8.76 -4.29 0.07
C PHE A 44 -8.08 -5.56 -0.44
N ASP A 45 -6.76 -5.63 -0.29
CA ASP A 45 -5.96 -6.80 -0.60
C ASP A 45 -4.81 -6.92 0.42
N ILE A 46 -4.14 -8.07 0.42
CA ILE A 46 -2.97 -8.33 1.27
C ILE A 46 -1.64 -8.26 0.50
N SER A 47 -1.64 -7.66 -0.69
CA SER A 47 -0.48 -7.58 -1.59
C SER A 47 0.68 -6.76 -1.05
N ASP A 48 0.46 -5.94 -0.03
CA ASP A 48 1.50 -5.15 0.64
C ASP A 48 2.37 -5.99 1.58
N LEU A 49 1.93 -7.20 1.90
CA LEU A 49 2.60 -8.11 2.83
C LEU A 49 4.00 -8.53 2.37
N PRO A 50 4.24 -9.00 1.12
CA PRO A 50 5.59 -9.31 0.66
C PRO A 50 6.51 -8.08 0.61
N SER A 51 5.97 -6.89 0.34
CA SER A 51 6.73 -5.63 0.40
C SER A 51 7.19 -5.34 1.84
N LEU A 52 6.32 -5.50 2.84
CA LEU A 52 6.70 -5.33 4.26
C LEU A 52 7.76 -6.36 4.69
N ILE A 53 7.62 -7.61 4.25
CA ILE A 53 8.61 -8.66 4.50
C ILE A 53 9.96 -8.28 3.88
N GLY A 54 9.98 -7.86 2.61
CA GLY A 54 11.20 -7.41 1.94
C GLY A 54 11.81 -6.18 2.61
N SER A 55 10.97 -5.27 3.08
CA SER A 55 11.37 -4.08 3.84
C SER A 55 12.08 -4.45 5.15
N PHE A 56 11.56 -5.45 5.87
CA PHE A 56 12.14 -5.93 7.13
C PHE A 56 13.40 -6.76 6.93
N ALA A 57 13.46 -7.55 5.85
CA ALA A 57 14.58 -8.44 5.58
C ALA A 57 15.77 -7.72 4.94
N ILE A 58 15.51 -6.92 3.90
CA ILE A 58 16.55 -6.34 3.03
C ILE A 58 16.76 -4.85 3.37
N GLY A 59 15.67 -4.12 3.59
CA GLY A 59 15.70 -2.71 3.99
C GLY A 59 14.55 -1.89 3.42
N PRO A 60 14.32 -0.66 3.92
CA PRO A 60 13.13 0.14 3.59
C PRO A 60 12.90 0.31 2.09
N MET A 61 13.95 0.64 1.34
CA MET A 61 13.86 0.82 -0.11
C MET A 61 13.57 -0.46 -0.88
N ALA A 62 13.92 -1.64 -0.35
CA ALA A 62 13.54 -2.90 -0.99
C ALA A 62 12.01 -3.06 -0.97
N GLY A 63 11.34 -2.67 0.12
CA GLY A 63 9.88 -2.64 0.18
C GLY A 63 9.26 -1.73 -0.89
N VAL A 64 9.82 -0.54 -1.08
CA VAL A 64 9.37 0.40 -2.13
C VAL A 64 9.55 -0.19 -3.53
N ILE A 65 10.69 -0.83 -3.80
CA ILE A 65 10.94 -1.46 -5.11
C ILE A 65 9.98 -2.64 -5.33
N ILE A 66 9.68 -3.43 -4.31
CA ILE A 66 8.67 -4.51 -4.40
C ILE A 66 7.29 -3.94 -4.74
N GLN A 67 6.90 -2.82 -4.13
CA GLN A 67 5.64 -2.12 -4.46
C GLN A 67 5.64 -1.60 -5.89
N PHE A 68 6.76 -1.04 -6.34
CA PHE A 68 6.90 -0.56 -7.71
C PHE A 68 6.72 -1.72 -8.69
N LEU A 69 7.45 -2.82 -8.50
CA LEU A 69 7.36 -4.01 -9.36
C LEU A 69 5.94 -4.58 -9.38
N LYS A 70 5.29 -4.69 -8.22
CA LYS A 70 3.89 -5.13 -8.11
C LYS A 70 2.98 -4.31 -9.02
N ASN A 71 3.00 -2.99 -8.88
CA ASN A 71 2.09 -2.10 -9.60
C ASN A 71 2.42 -2.00 -11.10
N VAL A 72 3.71 -2.09 -11.46
CA VAL A 72 4.12 -2.19 -12.87
C VAL A 72 3.61 -3.48 -13.51
N LEU A 73 3.75 -4.62 -12.82
CA LEU A 73 3.21 -5.90 -13.31
C LEU A 73 1.69 -5.85 -13.44
N ASN A 74 0.99 -5.25 -12.47
CA ASN A 74 -0.45 -5.04 -12.55
C ASN A 74 -0.85 -4.27 -13.81
N LEU A 75 -0.22 -3.12 -14.03
CA LEU A 75 -0.50 -2.25 -15.17
C LEU A 75 -0.22 -2.94 -16.51
N LEU A 76 0.82 -3.79 -16.59
CA LEU A 76 1.20 -4.47 -17.82
C LEU A 76 0.36 -5.70 -18.14
N ILE A 77 -0.16 -6.39 -17.12
CA ILE A 77 -0.82 -7.69 -17.29
C ILE A 77 -2.35 -7.57 -17.19
N GLU A 78 -2.86 -6.97 -16.11
CA GLU A 78 -4.31 -6.75 -15.94
C GLU A 78 -4.78 -5.50 -16.68
N GLY A 79 -3.87 -4.54 -16.88
CA GLY A 79 -4.21 -3.22 -17.39
C GLY A 79 -4.67 -2.29 -16.26
N SER A 80 -5.29 -1.17 -16.62
CA SER A 80 -5.89 -0.26 -15.65
C SER A 80 -7.26 0.20 -16.12
N THR A 81 -8.26 0.00 -15.27
CA THR A 81 -9.61 0.53 -15.47
C THR A 81 -9.71 2.04 -15.20
N THR A 82 -8.66 2.62 -14.60
CA THR A 82 -8.64 4.02 -14.15
C THR A 82 -7.59 4.87 -14.85
N GLY A 83 -6.95 4.35 -15.91
CA GLY A 83 -5.89 5.04 -16.63
C GLY A 83 -4.57 5.17 -15.86
N GLY A 84 -4.29 4.26 -14.93
CA GLY A 84 -3.04 4.17 -14.16
C GLY A 84 -3.07 4.86 -12.79
N VAL A 85 -4.16 5.57 -12.46
CA VAL A 85 -4.25 6.36 -11.21
C VAL A 85 -4.46 5.45 -10.00
N GLY A 86 -5.23 4.36 -10.14
CA GLY A 86 -5.42 3.35 -9.10
C GLY A 86 -4.12 2.68 -8.69
N GLU A 87 -3.33 2.28 -9.67
CA GLU A 87 -2.01 1.66 -9.49
C GLU A 87 -1.03 2.66 -8.88
N MET A 88 -1.11 3.94 -9.26
CA MET A 88 -0.32 5.00 -8.64
C MET A 88 -0.71 5.23 -7.18
N ALA A 89 -2.00 5.26 -6.86
CA ALA A 89 -2.50 5.38 -5.50
C ALA A 89 -2.05 4.17 -4.64
N ASN A 90 -2.17 2.96 -5.19
CA ASN A 90 -1.72 1.73 -4.54
C ASN A 90 -0.21 1.75 -4.26
N PHE A 91 0.59 2.16 -5.25
CA PHE A 91 2.03 2.34 -5.10
C PHE A 91 2.40 3.34 -4.01
N VAL A 92 1.72 4.51 -3.97
CA VAL A 92 1.97 5.55 -2.96
C VAL A 92 1.65 5.04 -1.54
N VAL A 93 0.48 4.43 -1.34
CA VAL A 93 0.07 3.84 -0.05
C VAL A 93 1.08 2.79 0.39
N GLY A 94 1.31 1.79 -0.46
CA GLY A 94 2.14 0.64 -0.14
C GLY A 94 3.59 1.05 0.13
N SER A 95 4.12 2.01 -0.62
CA SER A 95 5.48 2.52 -0.43
C SER A 95 5.62 3.31 0.87
N ALA A 96 4.67 4.20 1.17
CA ALA A 96 4.68 4.95 2.43
C ALA A 96 4.59 4.03 3.64
N PHE A 97 3.79 2.96 3.53
CA PHE A 97 3.67 1.95 4.58
C PHE A 97 4.97 1.16 4.75
N ALA A 98 5.44 0.54 3.66
CA ALA A 98 6.60 -0.34 3.69
C ALA A 98 7.88 0.39 4.07
N TYR A 99 8.08 1.61 3.57
CA TYR A 99 9.25 2.42 3.89
C TYR A 99 9.25 2.83 5.36
N THR A 100 8.15 3.39 5.87
CA THR A 100 8.05 3.83 7.27
C THR A 100 8.24 2.67 8.23
N ALA A 101 7.53 1.55 8.00
CA ALA A 101 7.63 0.37 8.84
C ALA A 101 9.04 -0.21 8.82
N GLY A 102 9.61 -0.35 7.62
CA GLY A 102 10.99 -0.79 7.42
C GLY A 102 11.99 0.10 8.13
N PHE A 103 11.86 1.42 8.01
CA PHE A 103 12.81 2.37 8.57
C PHE A 103 12.91 2.24 10.09
N VAL A 104 11.78 2.11 10.77
CA VAL A 104 11.73 1.94 12.23
C VAL A 104 12.29 0.57 12.64
N TYR A 105 11.90 -0.50 11.95
CA TYR A 105 12.35 -1.86 12.27
C TYR A 105 13.84 -2.08 11.96
N TYR A 106 14.33 -1.57 10.83
CA TYR A 106 15.71 -1.77 10.37
C TYR A 106 16.74 -1.10 11.28
N LYS A 107 16.35 -0.04 12.00
CA LYS A 107 17.18 0.58 13.05
C LYS A 107 17.51 -0.39 14.19
N LYS A 108 16.53 -1.20 14.60
CA LYS A 108 16.71 -2.19 15.67
C LYS A 108 15.69 -3.31 15.46
N LYS A 109 16.17 -4.47 15.01
CA LYS A 109 15.35 -5.62 14.59
C LYS A 109 14.77 -6.37 15.80
N THR A 110 13.82 -5.76 16.50
CA THR A 110 13.09 -6.38 17.62
C THR A 110 11.59 -6.41 17.34
N PHE A 111 10.87 -7.31 18.02
CA PHE A 111 9.41 -7.39 17.88
C PHE A 111 8.72 -6.07 18.24
N GLY A 112 9.12 -5.42 19.33
CA GLY A 112 8.55 -4.11 19.70
C GLY A 112 8.76 -3.03 18.63
N ARG A 113 9.90 -3.04 17.93
CA ARG A 113 10.16 -2.12 16.81
C ARG A 113 9.37 -2.47 15.57
N ALA A 114 9.06 -3.75 15.34
CA ALA A 114 8.15 -4.17 14.27
C ALA A 114 6.73 -3.64 14.52
N VAL A 115 6.21 -3.79 15.75
CA VAL A 115 4.89 -3.28 16.15
C VAL A 115 4.83 -1.75 15.99
N ILE A 116 5.81 -1.02 16.54
CA ILE A 116 5.88 0.44 16.43
C ILE A 116 6.00 0.86 14.96
N GLY A 117 6.86 0.20 14.18
CA GLY A 117 7.05 0.50 12.77
C GLY A 117 5.79 0.30 11.94
N LEU A 118 5.08 -0.80 12.13
CA LEU A 118 3.83 -1.09 11.41
C LEU A 118 2.70 -0.13 11.83
N THR A 119 2.63 0.22 13.11
CA THR A 119 1.65 1.21 13.61
C THR A 119 1.92 2.59 13.00
N LEU A 120 3.16 3.07 13.06
CA LEU A 120 3.55 4.32 12.44
C LEU A 120 3.38 4.28 10.92
N GLY A 121 3.70 3.16 10.29
CA GLY A 121 3.50 2.95 8.86
C GLY A 121 2.04 3.06 8.45
N THR A 122 1.12 2.49 9.25
CA THR A 122 -0.33 2.61 9.05
C THR A 122 -0.81 4.06 9.14
N ILE A 123 -0.32 4.80 10.14
CA ILE A 123 -0.67 6.22 10.32
C ILE A 123 -0.13 7.05 9.15
N VAL A 124 1.16 6.88 8.81
CA VAL A 124 1.81 7.62 7.73
C VAL A 124 1.15 7.33 6.38
N MET A 125 0.90 6.06 6.04
CA MET A 125 0.25 5.72 4.77
C MET A 125 -1.15 6.35 4.69
N THR A 126 -1.90 6.36 5.80
CA THR A 126 -3.26 6.93 5.85
C THR A 126 -3.22 8.43 5.63
N ILE A 127 -2.28 9.16 6.26
CA ILE A 127 -2.11 10.60 6.04
C ILE A 127 -1.70 10.87 4.59
N VAL A 128 -0.68 10.17 4.09
CA VAL A 128 -0.14 10.37 2.75
C VAL A 128 -1.21 10.13 1.69
N ILE A 129 -1.96 9.03 1.77
CA ILE A 129 -2.98 8.74 0.76
C ILE A 129 -4.19 9.66 0.88
N THR A 130 -4.56 10.09 2.08
CA THR A 130 -5.66 11.04 2.24
C THR A 130 -5.33 12.37 1.55
N LEU A 131 -4.11 12.87 1.74
CA LEU A 131 -3.64 14.08 1.07
C LEU A 131 -3.49 13.86 -0.44
N ALA A 132 -2.86 12.76 -0.86
CA ALA A 132 -2.67 12.43 -2.28
C ALA A 132 -4.02 12.26 -2.99
N ASN A 133 -5.01 11.64 -2.34
CA ASN A 133 -6.35 11.49 -2.89
C ASN A 133 -7.04 12.84 -3.06
N TYR A 134 -7.00 13.69 -2.03
CA TYR A 134 -7.67 14.99 -2.07
C TYR A 134 -7.07 15.93 -3.14
N PHE A 135 -5.74 16.02 -3.23
CA PHE A 135 -5.07 16.99 -4.09
C PHE A 135 -4.70 16.46 -5.49
N ILE A 136 -4.52 15.15 -5.66
CA ILE A 136 -3.94 14.57 -6.87
C ILE A 136 -4.88 13.51 -7.47
N MET A 137 -5.18 12.43 -6.74
CA MET A 137 -5.81 11.25 -7.35
C MET A 137 -7.26 11.52 -7.77
N PHE A 138 -8.13 12.04 -6.90
CA PHE A 138 -9.52 12.33 -7.27
C PHE A 138 -9.67 13.38 -8.38
N PRO A 139 -8.94 14.51 -8.34
CA PRO A 139 -8.89 15.43 -9.47
C PRO A 139 -8.40 14.78 -10.77
N LEU A 140 -7.41 13.89 -10.70
CA LEU A 140 -6.88 13.19 -11.86
C LEU A 140 -7.86 12.14 -12.40
N TYR A 141 -8.53 11.38 -11.55
CA TYR A 141 -9.60 10.46 -11.93
C TYR A 141 -10.72 11.21 -12.66
N ALA A 142 -11.20 12.32 -12.11
CA ALA A 142 -12.22 13.16 -12.73
C ALA A 142 -11.79 13.64 -14.13
N LYS A 143 -10.55 14.12 -14.26
CA LYS A 143 -10.00 14.57 -15.54
C LYS A 143 -9.88 13.46 -16.58
N LEU A 144 -9.33 12.30 -16.20
CA LEU A 144 -9.11 11.18 -17.12
C LEU A 144 -10.40 10.49 -17.55
N MET A 145 -11.40 10.45 -16.66
CA MET A 145 -12.70 9.84 -16.96
C MET A 145 -13.68 10.83 -17.60
N GLY A 146 -13.32 12.11 -17.72
CA GLY A 146 -14.22 13.17 -18.20
C GLY A 146 -15.43 13.37 -17.28
N GLN A 147 -15.31 13.02 -16.01
CA GLN A 147 -16.38 13.07 -15.01
C GLN A 147 -16.18 14.25 -14.06
N ASN A 148 -17.28 14.67 -13.42
CA ASN A 148 -17.19 15.61 -12.31
C ASN A 148 -16.72 14.87 -11.03
N ILE A 149 -15.90 15.53 -10.21
CA ILE A 149 -15.51 15.03 -8.87
C ILE A 149 -16.73 14.65 -8.04
N GLN A 150 -17.86 15.34 -8.23
CA GLN A 150 -19.12 15.07 -7.54
C GLN A 150 -19.58 13.62 -7.70
N VAL A 151 -19.31 12.96 -8.83
CA VAL A 151 -19.68 11.55 -9.04
C VAL A 151 -19.07 10.64 -7.96
N PHE A 152 -17.82 10.89 -7.57
CA PHE A 152 -17.17 10.10 -6.52
C PHE A 152 -17.73 10.41 -5.13
N VAL A 153 -18.15 11.65 -4.90
CA VAL A 153 -18.83 12.05 -3.66
C VAL A 153 -20.17 11.34 -3.58
N ASP A 154 -20.95 11.34 -4.65
CA ASP A 154 -22.27 10.71 -4.71
C ASP A 154 -22.19 9.19 -4.47
N MET A 155 -21.15 8.54 -5.00
CA MET A 155 -20.85 7.13 -4.69
C MET A 155 -20.59 6.91 -3.19
N GLY A 156 -19.92 7.85 -2.53
CA GLY A 156 -19.73 7.83 -1.07
C GLY A 156 -21.04 8.10 -0.31
N THR A 157 -21.83 9.09 -0.75
CA THR A 157 -23.13 9.45 -0.17
C THR A 157 -24.10 8.28 -0.15
N ALA A 158 -24.06 7.44 -1.19
CA ALA A 158 -24.86 6.21 -1.28
C ALA A 158 -24.51 5.18 -0.18
N ILE A 159 -23.28 5.20 0.33
CA ILE A 159 -22.81 4.33 1.43
C ILE A 159 -23.09 4.99 2.79
N ASN A 160 -22.75 6.28 2.91
CA ASN A 160 -22.95 7.05 4.13
C ASN A 160 -23.43 8.47 3.80
N LYS A 161 -24.66 8.78 4.21
CA LYS A 161 -25.31 10.09 3.97
C LYS A 161 -24.56 11.29 4.56
N SER A 162 -23.63 11.08 5.48
CA SER A 162 -22.76 12.13 6.03
C SER A 162 -21.63 12.56 5.08
N ILE A 163 -21.44 11.84 3.97
CA ILE A 163 -20.54 12.25 2.89
C ILE A 163 -21.29 13.25 2.02
N THR A 164 -20.85 14.51 2.03
CA THR A 164 -21.49 15.62 1.30
C THR A 164 -20.55 16.31 0.33
N ASP A 165 -19.24 16.09 0.49
CA ASP A 165 -18.19 16.70 -0.30
C ASP A 165 -16.92 15.82 -0.28
N LEU A 166 -15.89 16.24 -1.01
CA LEU A 166 -14.65 15.48 -1.11
C LEU A 166 -13.92 15.34 0.25
N ARG A 167 -14.01 16.33 1.14
CA ARG A 167 -13.37 16.29 2.47
C ARG A 167 -14.04 15.27 3.36
N THR A 168 -15.37 15.26 3.37
CA THR A 168 -16.14 14.25 4.13
C THR A 168 -15.94 12.85 3.55
N LEU A 169 -15.83 12.69 2.22
CA LEU A 169 -15.43 11.43 1.60
C LEU A 169 -14.03 10.96 2.08
N MET A 170 -13.07 11.88 2.17
CA MET A 170 -11.74 11.57 2.68
C MET A 170 -11.80 11.08 4.14
N LEU A 171 -12.49 11.82 5.00
CA LEU A 171 -12.52 11.52 6.44
C LEU A 171 -13.37 10.31 6.81
N ILE A 172 -14.49 10.11 6.11
CA ILE A 172 -15.51 9.11 6.47
C ILE A 172 -15.31 7.79 5.71
N SER A 173 -14.68 7.81 4.52
CA SER A 173 -14.38 6.59 3.77
C SER A 173 -12.89 6.31 3.66
N VAL A 174 -12.10 7.26 3.12
CA VAL A 174 -10.68 6.98 2.79
C VAL A 174 -9.84 6.71 4.03
N VAL A 175 -9.95 7.55 5.06
CA VAL A 175 -9.22 7.39 6.32
C VAL A 175 -9.54 6.05 6.99
N PRO A 176 -10.80 5.72 7.31
CA PRO A 176 -11.09 4.47 8.01
C PRO A 176 -10.81 3.23 7.15
N PHE A 177 -10.99 3.31 5.82
CA PHE A 177 -10.59 2.24 4.91
C PHE A 177 -9.09 1.92 5.02
N ASN A 178 -8.24 2.94 4.98
CA ASN A 178 -6.78 2.73 5.08
C ASN A 178 -6.34 2.30 6.47
N LEU A 179 -7.02 2.76 7.53
CA LEU A 179 -6.77 2.27 8.89
C LEU A 179 -7.11 0.79 9.03
N VAL A 180 -8.29 0.35 8.57
CA VAL A 180 -8.69 -1.06 8.58
C VAL A 180 -7.72 -1.90 7.78
N LYS A 181 -7.38 -1.46 6.55
CA LYS A 181 -6.36 -2.12 5.71
C LYS A 181 -5.04 -2.27 6.47
N GLY A 182 -4.54 -1.18 7.05
CA GLY A 182 -3.29 -1.15 7.79
C GLY A 182 -3.27 -2.07 9.00
N ILE A 183 -4.36 -2.12 9.77
CA ILE A 183 -4.50 -3.00 10.92
C ILE A 183 -4.44 -4.47 10.49
N ILE A 184 -5.21 -4.86 9.47
CA ILE A 184 -5.26 -6.25 9.00
C ILE A 184 -3.88 -6.66 8.46
N VAL A 185 -3.28 -5.86 7.58
CA VAL A 185 -1.96 -6.17 7.01
C VAL A 185 -0.87 -6.18 8.10
N THR A 186 -0.94 -5.27 9.07
CA THR A 186 -0.04 -5.26 10.24
C THR A 186 -0.17 -6.55 11.04
N ALA A 187 -1.39 -6.99 11.36
CA ALA A 187 -1.64 -8.21 12.11
C ALA A 187 -1.07 -9.44 11.39
N ILE A 188 -1.36 -9.57 10.09
CA ILE A 188 -0.82 -10.67 9.27
C ILE A 188 0.70 -10.62 9.21
N THR A 189 1.29 -9.44 9.01
CA THR A 189 2.74 -9.26 8.97
C THR A 189 3.39 -9.70 10.28
N LEU A 190 2.84 -9.29 11.43
CA LEU A 190 3.37 -9.67 12.75
C LEU A 190 3.33 -11.19 13.00
N LEU A 191 2.32 -11.89 12.47
CA LEU A 191 2.21 -13.35 12.60
C LEU A 191 3.26 -14.10 11.79
N ILE A 192 3.61 -13.60 10.59
CA ILE A 192 4.44 -14.36 9.64
C ILE A 192 5.89 -13.90 9.55
N TYR A 193 6.19 -12.62 9.84
CA TYR A 193 7.51 -12.06 9.50
C TYR A 193 8.66 -12.80 10.18
N LYS A 194 8.49 -13.30 11.42
CA LYS A 194 9.54 -14.06 12.11
C LYS A 194 9.85 -15.39 11.45
N ARG A 195 8.88 -16.02 10.79
CA ARG A 195 9.07 -17.31 10.10
C ARG A 195 9.76 -17.12 8.75
N VAL A 196 9.42 -16.04 8.05
CA VAL A 196 9.94 -15.76 6.71
C VAL A 196 11.29 -15.03 6.74
N SER A 197 11.52 -14.18 7.75
CA SER A 197 12.73 -13.36 7.86
C SER A 197 14.03 -14.17 7.81
N PRO A 198 14.22 -15.27 8.55
CA PRO A 198 15.47 -16.05 8.50
C PRO A 198 15.80 -16.60 7.11
N ILE A 199 14.78 -17.02 6.35
CA ILE A 199 14.93 -17.54 4.99
C ILE A 199 15.46 -16.45 4.05
N LEU A 200 15.05 -15.20 4.28
CA LEU A 200 15.46 -14.05 3.49
C LEU A 200 16.80 -13.44 3.92
N HIS A 201 17.33 -13.76 5.10
CA HIS A 201 18.67 -13.33 5.51
C HIS A 201 19.75 -14.35 5.15
N LYS A 202 19.37 -15.62 4.94
CA LYS A 202 20.25 -16.65 4.40
C LYS A 202 20.59 -16.41 2.95
#